data_AF-A0A9P6ANL9-F1
#
_entry.id   AF-A0A9P6ANL9-F1
#
_cell.length_a   1.000
_cell.length_b   1.000
_cell.length_c   1.000
_cell.angle_alpha   90.00
_cell.angle_beta   90.00
_cell.angle_gamma   90.00
#
_symmetry.space_group_name_H-M   'P 1'
#
loop_
_entity.id
_entity.type
_entity.pdbx_description
1 polymer ?
#
loop_
_entity_poly.entity_id
_entity_poly.type
_entity_poly.pdbx_seq_one_letter_code
_entity_poly.pdbx_strand_id
1 'polypeptide(L)'
;MGEHAYGVAAQVQSTTETTLSVVLAFFPSEKAEIERFTKVVSSRSSGEYFQSYDVANMVGISGLALSRITSSFMVRNSNGTKTNLGLSLKFEAKGLKVMDYSRKIGRMWEFSRRAVELLREYKTEFPEIFRSLHSRSNDMLQGADIFRQENSDAKIKEAKAWLTERGVPDFEPVSLATNRLNKGTVMEIERVSDLLNSTKSAATIRKAVVQGIPRQAVLKPAHAVYRLQNQTFALGDRVTMVQDSGSVPLCAKGVVIGVNDGSIDVVWDVPFISGMTLGDR
;
A
#
# COMPACT_ATOMS: atom_id res chain seq x y z
N MET A 1 -24.01 15.57 1.39
CA MET A 1 -23.30 15.74 0.10
C MET A 1 -23.08 17.21 -0.26
N GLY A 2 -23.42 18.18 0.61
CA GLY A 2 -23.20 19.61 0.33
C GLY A 2 -21.77 20.06 0.61
N GLU A 3 -21.30 21.07 -0.13
CA GLU A 3 -19.92 21.59 -0.08
C GLU A 3 -19.46 21.99 1.33
N HIS A 4 -20.32 22.66 2.09
CA HIS A 4 -19.97 23.19 3.42
C HIS A 4 -19.98 22.15 4.55
N ALA A 5 -20.50 20.94 4.31
CA ALA A 5 -20.66 19.90 5.32
C ALA A 5 -20.62 18.49 4.70
N TYR A 6 -19.68 18.27 3.79
CA TYR A 6 -19.53 16.98 3.12
C TYR A 6 -19.11 15.90 4.13
N GLY A 7 -19.83 14.77 4.15
CA GLY A 7 -19.57 13.67 5.09
C GLY A 7 -19.96 13.95 6.55
N VAL A 8 -20.64 15.05 6.86
CA VAL A 8 -21.13 15.35 8.23
C VAL A 8 -22.44 14.63 8.50
N ALA A 9 -22.55 14.02 9.68
CA ALA A 9 -23.77 13.37 10.14
C ALA A 9 -24.90 14.40 10.33
N ALA A 10 -26.08 14.07 9.85
CA ALA A 10 -27.24 14.95 9.86
C ALA A 10 -28.47 14.20 10.36
N GLN A 11 -29.24 14.83 11.24
CA GLN A 11 -30.57 14.34 11.66
C GLN A 11 -31.65 15.15 10.93
N VAL A 12 -32.58 14.47 10.27
CA VAL A 12 -33.73 15.14 9.64
C VAL A 12 -34.65 15.68 10.73
N GLN A 13 -34.93 16.98 10.68
CA GLN A 13 -35.83 17.67 11.62
C GLN A 13 -37.23 17.80 11.05
N SER A 14 -37.35 18.20 9.78
CA SER A 14 -38.63 18.32 9.09
C SER A 14 -38.45 18.13 7.58
N THR A 15 -39.54 17.84 6.88
CA THR A 15 -39.54 17.59 5.45
C THR A 15 -40.68 18.33 4.77
N THR A 16 -40.41 18.86 3.58
CA THR A 16 -41.44 19.27 2.62
C THR A 16 -41.48 18.25 1.48
N GLU A 17 -42.27 18.51 0.44
CA GLU A 17 -42.28 17.66 -0.77
C GLU A 17 -40.89 17.62 -1.44
N THR A 18 -40.23 18.77 -1.58
CA THR A 18 -38.98 18.90 -2.36
C THR A 18 -37.72 19.08 -1.52
N THR A 19 -37.85 19.55 -0.28
CA THR A 19 -36.72 19.94 0.57
C THR A 19 -36.78 19.36 1.98
N LEU A 20 -35.65 19.42 2.68
CA LEU A 20 -35.45 18.92 4.03
C LEU A 20 -34.87 20.04 4.90
N SER A 21 -35.21 20.02 6.18
CA SER A 21 -34.47 20.72 7.24
C SER A 21 -33.72 19.69 8.07
N VAL A 22 -32.44 19.91 8.30
CA VAL A 22 -31.58 18.98 9.04
C VAL A 22 -30.83 19.69 10.15
N VAL A 23 -30.52 18.95 11.21
CA VAL A 23 -29.58 19.35 12.25
C VAL A 23 -28.25 18.65 11.97
N LEU A 24 -27.22 19.43 11.69
CA LEU A 24 -25.85 18.97 11.58
C LEU A 24 -25.19 18.98 12.96
N ALA A 25 -24.40 17.96 13.27
CA ALA A 25 -23.52 17.93 14.44
C ALA A 25 -22.07 17.75 13.97
N PHE A 26 -21.19 18.69 14.34
CA PHE A 26 -19.80 18.69 13.88
C PHE A 26 -18.86 19.27 14.92
N PHE A 27 -17.57 18.92 14.81
CA PHE A 27 -16.51 19.60 15.55
C PHE A 27 -15.92 20.74 14.69
N PRO A 28 -15.82 21.98 15.19
CA PRO A 28 -15.22 23.07 14.42
C PRO A 28 -13.77 22.83 14.01
N SER A 29 -13.06 21.94 14.72
CA SER A 29 -11.67 21.56 14.45
C SER A 29 -11.49 20.62 13.25
N GLU A 30 -12.56 20.00 12.72
CA GLU A 30 -12.44 18.90 11.74
C GLU A 30 -11.58 19.25 10.53
N LYS A 31 -11.70 20.48 10.00
CA LYS A 31 -10.90 20.90 8.85
C LYS A 31 -9.40 20.90 9.17
N ALA A 32 -9.02 21.41 10.33
CA ALA A 32 -7.63 21.42 10.78
C ALA A 32 -7.12 20.01 11.12
N GLU A 33 -8.00 19.12 11.58
CA GLU A 33 -7.68 17.70 11.81
C GLU A 33 -7.35 16.97 10.51
N ILE A 34 -8.18 17.18 9.47
CA ILE A 34 -7.94 16.61 8.13
C ILE A 34 -6.57 17.05 7.62
N GLU A 35 -6.26 18.35 7.72
CA GLU A 35 -4.96 18.89 7.30
C GLU A 35 -3.77 18.26 8.06
N ARG A 36 -3.94 17.90 9.34
CA ARG A 36 -2.89 17.20 10.10
C ARG A 36 -2.64 15.79 9.56
N PHE A 37 -3.69 15.02 9.28
CA PHE A 37 -3.53 13.70 8.66
C PHE A 37 -2.91 13.79 7.27
N THR A 38 -3.37 14.74 6.44
CA THR A 38 -2.78 14.99 5.12
C THR A 38 -1.30 15.33 5.21
N LYS A 39 -0.89 16.11 6.23
CA LYS A 39 0.52 16.43 6.47
C LYS A 39 1.35 15.20 6.83
N VAL A 40 0.91 14.37 7.78
CA VAL A 40 1.63 13.12 8.13
C VAL A 40 1.87 12.27 6.87
N VAL A 41 0.84 12.16 6.04
CA VAL A 41 0.90 11.34 4.84
C VAL A 41 1.74 11.99 3.73
N SER A 42 1.78 13.31 3.60
CA SER A 42 2.58 14.01 2.59
C SER A 42 4.04 14.21 3.00
N SER A 43 4.32 14.36 4.29
CA SER A 43 5.68 14.42 4.84
C SER A 43 6.32 13.05 5.02
N ARG A 44 5.59 11.96 4.71
CA ARG A 44 6.13 10.61 4.78
C ARG A 44 7.38 10.52 3.91
N SER A 45 8.42 9.89 4.42
CA SER A 45 9.57 9.52 3.61
C SER A 45 9.13 8.41 2.66
N SER A 46 8.58 8.77 1.49
CA SER A 46 8.47 7.86 0.37
C SER A 46 9.90 7.63 -0.09
N GLY A 47 10.54 6.57 0.41
CA GLY A 47 11.95 6.29 0.17
C GLY A 47 12.33 6.51 -1.29
N GLU A 48 13.58 6.90 -1.54
CA GLU A 48 14.03 7.25 -2.88
C GLU A 48 13.93 6.04 -3.82
N TYR A 49 13.32 6.27 -4.99
CA TYR A 49 13.20 5.28 -6.06
C TYR A 49 14.00 5.75 -7.27
N PHE A 50 14.65 4.79 -7.92
CA PHE A 50 15.51 5.01 -9.07
C PHE A 50 15.01 4.20 -10.26
N GLN A 51 15.15 4.73 -11.46
CA GLN A 51 14.75 4.00 -12.67
C GLN A 51 15.66 2.79 -12.89
N SER A 52 15.13 1.77 -13.58
CA SER A 52 15.85 0.53 -13.85
C SER A 52 17.24 0.76 -14.48
N TYR A 53 17.39 1.76 -15.35
CA TYR A 53 18.68 2.09 -15.96
C TYR A 53 19.70 2.60 -14.93
N ASP A 54 19.28 3.52 -14.05
CA ASP A 54 20.13 4.06 -12.99
C ASP A 54 20.54 2.99 -11.99
N VAL A 55 19.59 2.11 -11.62
CA VAL A 55 19.85 0.96 -10.73
C VAL A 55 20.88 0.02 -11.34
N ALA A 56 20.76 -0.29 -12.63
CA ALA A 56 21.72 -1.13 -13.34
C ALA A 56 23.13 -0.51 -13.30
N ASN A 57 23.25 0.81 -13.51
CA ASN A 57 24.51 1.54 -13.40
C ASN A 57 25.06 1.56 -11.97
N MET A 58 24.22 1.84 -10.97
CA MET A 58 24.60 1.90 -9.55
C MET A 58 25.10 0.56 -8.99
N VAL A 59 24.61 -0.56 -9.53
CA VAL A 59 25.03 -1.91 -9.16
C VAL A 59 26.16 -2.41 -10.09
N GLY A 60 26.35 -1.78 -11.25
CA GLY A 60 27.33 -2.17 -12.27
C GLY A 60 26.95 -3.47 -12.97
N ILE A 61 25.71 -3.58 -13.45
CA ILE A 61 25.18 -4.73 -14.19
C ILE A 61 24.41 -4.26 -15.42
N SER A 62 24.13 -5.18 -16.36
CA SER A 62 23.28 -4.84 -17.51
C SER A 62 21.80 -4.71 -17.12
N GLY A 63 21.02 -3.92 -17.86
CA GLY A 63 19.56 -3.84 -17.65
C GLY A 63 18.85 -5.19 -17.81
N LEU A 64 19.37 -6.08 -18.68
CA LEU A 64 18.88 -7.46 -18.81
C LEU A 64 19.13 -8.25 -17.51
N ALA A 65 20.34 -8.17 -16.97
CA ALA A 65 20.69 -8.84 -15.73
C ALA A 65 19.84 -8.33 -14.57
N LEU A 66 19.67 -7.00 -14.45
CA LEU A 66 18.77 -6.41 -13.47
C LEU A 66 17.34 -6.96 -13.62
N SER A 67 16.80 -6.98 -14.84
CA SER A 67 15.44 -7.46 -15.08
C SER A 67 15.27 -8.93 -14.68
N ARG A 68 16.26 -9.79 -14.95
CA ARG A 68 16.22 -11.22 -14.59
C ARG A 68 16.32 -11.42 -13.08
N ILE A 69 17.30 -10.81 -12.43
CA ILE A 69 17.58 -11.04 -11.01
C ILE A 69 16.52 -10.44 -10.08
N THR A 70 15.87 -9.35 -10.50
CA THR A 70 14.76 -8.73 -9.76
C THR A 70 13.41 -9.42 -10.01
N SER A 71 13.36 -10.39 -10.93
CA SER A 71 12.18 -11.23 -11.18
C SER A 71 12.38 -12.63 -10.58
N SER A 72 11.57 -13.61 -11.00
CA SER A 72 11.88 -15.02 -10.75
C SER A 72 13.03 -15.47 -11.66
N PHE A 73 14.07 -16.06 -11.07
CA PHE A 73 15.23 -16.59 -11.76
C PHE A 73 15.44 -18.06 -11.37
N MET A 74 14.90 -18.96 -12.19
CA MET A 74 14.93 -20.40 -11.94
C MET A 74 16.22 -21.03 -12.46
N VAL A 75 16.90 -21.78 -11.61
CA VAL A 75 18.11 -22.56 -11.93
C VAL A 75 17.83 -24.04 -11.69
N ARG A 76 18.30 -24.91 -12.59
CA ARG A 76 18.14 -26.36 -12.49
C ARG A 76 19.34 -26.98 -11.76
N ASN A 77 19.09 -27.75 -10.71
CA ASN A 77 20.07 -28.56 -10.00
C ASN A 77 20.47 -29.82 -10.81
N SER A 78 21.53 -30.51 -10.40
CA SER A 78 21.98 -31.75 -11.06
C SER A 78 20.91 -32.85 -11.11
N ASN A 79 20.07 -32.92 -10.07
CA ASN A 79 18.95 -33.86 -9.96
C ASN A 79 17.68 -33.44 -10.71
N GLY A 80 17.72 -32.35 -11.49
CA GLY A 80 16.59 -31.84 -12.28
C GLY A 80 15.60 -30.96 -11.50
N THR A 81 15.75 -30.81 -10.18
CA THR A 81 14.91 -29.89 -9.38
C THR A 81 15.20 -28.43 -9.73
N LYS A 82 14.19 -27.57 -9.63
CA LYS A 82 14.30 -26.14 -9.94
C LYS A 82 14.33 -25.32 -8.65
N THR A 83 15.29 -24.41 -8.56
CA THR A 83 15.44 -23.48 -7.43
C THR A 83 15.33 -22.05 -7.92
N ASN A 84 14.49 -21.23 -7.30
CA ASN A 84 14.44 -19.80 -7.57
C ASN A 84 15.59 -19.10 -6.83
N LEU A 85 16.48 -18.46 -7.59
CA LEU A 85 17.57 -17.60 -7.10
C LEU A 85 17.31 -16.13 -7.46
N GLY A 86 16.08 -15.77 -7.82
CA GLY A 86 15.69 -14.39 -8.10
C GLY A 86 15.15 -13.70 -6.86
N LEU A 87 15.42 -12.39 -6.74
CA LEU A 87 14.91 -11.55 -5.65
C LEU A 87 13.39 -11.37 -5.70
N SER A 88 12.74 -11.70 -6.82
CA SER A 88 11.28 -11.75 -6.93
C SER A 88 10.59 -10.43 -6.53
N LEU A 89 11.24 -9.29 -6.80
CA LEU A 89 10.77 -7.95 -6.46
C LEU A 89 9.67 -7.46 -7.42
N LYS A 90 9.69 -7.94 -8.68
CA LYS A 90 8.74 -7.58 -9.71
C LYS A 90 8.24 -8.80 -10.50
N PHE A 91 6.99 -8.75 -10.96
CA PHE A 91 6.37 -9.78 -11.79
C PHE A 91 5.60 -9.14 -12.94
N GLU A 92 6.28 -8.88 -14.06
CA GLU A 92 5.70 -8.20 -15.24
C GLU A 92 4.46 -8.93 -15.78
N ALA A 93 4.55 -10.25 -16.00
CA ALA A 93 3.46 -11.05 -16.56
C ALA A 93 2.23 -11.15 -15.64
N LYS A 94 2.42 -10.99 -14.34
CA LYS A 94 1.35 -11.06 -13.34
C LYS A 94 0.83 -9.68 -12.93
N GLY A 95 1.49 -8.59 -13.33
CA GLY A 95 1.18 -7.25 -12.85
C GLY A 95 1.34 -7.13 -11.33
N LEU A 96 2.40 -7.72 -10.76
CA LEU A 96 2.68 -7.65 -9.31
C LEU A 96 4.00 -6.94 -9.02
N LYS A 97 4.05 -6.27 -7.87
CA LYS A 97 5.23 -5.60 -7.29
C LYS A 97 5.40 -6.00 -5.83
N VAL A 98 6.61 -5.88 -5.31
CA VAL A 98 6.88 -5.96 -3.87
C VAL A 98 7.00 -4.54 -3.30
N MET A 99 6.15 -4.21 -2.32
CA MET A 99 6.15 -2.92 -1.62
C MET A 99 7.52 -2.64 -0.99
N ASP A 100 7.87 -1.36 -0.82
CA ASP A 100 9.18 -0.89 -0.34
C ASP A 100 10.41 -1.27 -1.18
N TYR A 101 10.29 -2.14 -2.18
CA TYR A 101 11.39 -2.57 -3.05
C TYR A 101 11.22 -2.15 -4.50
N SER A 102 10.02 -2.26 -5.07
CA SER A 102 9.77 -1.91 -6.46
C SER A 102 8.44 -1.21 -6.69
N ARG A 103 8.37 -0.44 -7.78
CA ARG A 103 7.13 0.14 -8.29
C ARG A 103 7.19 0.26 -9.81
N LYS A 104 6.04 0.45 -10.45
CA LYS A 104 5.94 0.69 -11.89
C LYS A 104 5.27 2.03 -12.13
N ILE A 105 5.96 2.92 -12.85
CA ILE A 105 5.45 4.23 -13.26
C ILE A 105 5.33 4.21 -14.79
N GLY A 106 4.08 4.21 -15.27
CA GLY A 106 3.78 4.00 -16.69
C GLY A 106 4.33 2.65 -17.18
N ARG A 107 5.32 2.69 -18.06
CA ARG A 107 5.99 1.48 -18.60
C ARG A 107 7.31 1.14 -17.91
N MET A 108 7.76 1.98 -16.98
CA MET A 108 9.10 1.89 -16.39
C MET A 108 9.04 1.29 -14.98
N TRP A 109 9.94 0.35 -14.72
CA TRP A 109 10.17 -0.17 -13.37
C TRP A 109 11.16 0.72 -12.63
N GLU A 110 10.84 1.01 -11.39
CA GLU A 110 11.70 1.71 -10.45
C GLU A 110 11.92 0.86 -9.21
N PHE A 111 13.11 0.99 -8.63
CA PHE A 111 13.50 0.24 -7.44
C PHE A 111 13.92 1.21 -6.34
N SER A 112 13.58 0.88 -5.11
CA SER A 112 13.95 1.71 -3.95
C SER A 112 15.44 1.61 -3.65
N ARG A 113 15.96 2.53 -2.83
CA ARG A 113 17.30 2.41 -2.25
C ARG A 113 17.55 1.05 -1.56
N ARG A 114 16.55 0.52 -0.83
CA ARG A 114 16.64 -0.80 -0.18
C ARG A 114 16.86 -1.93 -1.19
N ALA A 115 16.20 -1.87 -2.34
CA ALA A 115 16.42 -2.85 -3.41
C ALA A 115 17.82 -2.72 -4.02
N VAL A 116 18.35 -1.50 -4.16
CA VAL A 116 19.73 -1.27 -4.64
C VAL A 116 20.76 -1.87 -3.67
N GLU A 117 20.59 -1.65 -2.36
CA GLU A 117 21.45 -2.21 -1.32
C GLU A 117 21.41 -3.75 -1.35
N LEU A 118 20.22 -4.34 -1.38
CA LEU A 118 20.04 -5.80 -1.49
C LEU A 118 20.71 -6.38 -2.75
N LEU A 119 20.61 -5.69 -3.89
CA LEU A 119 21.28 -6.09 -5.13
C LEU A 119 22.81 -6.04 -5.02
N ARG A 120 23.37 -5.03 -4.34
CA ARG A 120 24.82 -4.90 -4.13
C ARG A 120 25.36 -5.98 -3.22
N GLU A 121 24.67 -6.26 -2.11
CA GLU A 121 25.02 -7.36 -1.23
C GLU A 121 24.96 -8.69 -1.98
N TYR A 122 23.86 -8.92 -2.72
CA TYR A 122 23.69 -10.18 -3.44
C TYR A 122 24.77 -10.39 -4.51
N LYS A 123 25.15 -9.32 -5.21
CA LYS A 123 26.23 -9.36 -6.21
C LYS A 123 27.60 -9.61 -5.58
N THR A 124 27.83 -9.08 -4.40
CA THR A 124 29.10 -9.26 -3.68
C THR A 124 29.26 -10.70 -3.20
N GLU A 125 28.19 -11.30 -2.69
CA GLU A 125 28.20 -12.66 -2.16
C GLU A 125 28.22 -13.74 -3.26
N PHE A 126 27.48 -13.53 -4.37
CA PHE A 126 27.36 -14.52 -5.45
C PHE A 126 27.65 -13.91 -6.85
N PRO A 127 28.86 -13.41 -7.11
CA PRO A 127 29.21 -12.78 -8.38
C PRO A 127 29.05 -13.69 -9.61
N GLU A 128 29.16 -15.02 -9.44
CA GLU A 128 28.92 -16.06 -10.45
C GLU A 128 27.52 -15.95 -11.05
N ILE A 129 26.51 -15.77 -10.19
CA ILE A 129 25.11 -15.64 -10.60
C ILE A 129 25.01 -14.44 -11.54
N PHE A 130 25.51 -13.28 -11.13
CA PHE A 130 25.41 -12.06 -11.92
C PHE A 130 26.15 -12.14 -13.25
N ARG A 131 27.31 -12.80 -13.30
CA ARG A 131 28.04 -13.07 -14.55
C ARG A 131 27.23 -13.93 -15.53
N SER A 132 26.46 -14.91 -15.03
CA SER A 132 25.63 -15.77 -15.87
C SER A 132 24.41 -15.07 -16.49
N LEU A 133 23.93 -13.98 -15.89
CA LEU A 133 22.70 -13.28 -16.31
C LEU A 133 22.83 -12.55 -17.64
N HIS A 134 24.05 -12.34 -18.13
CA HIS A 134 24.31 -11.67 -19.42
C HIS A 134 23.91 -12.52 -20.63
N SER A 135 23.78 -13.85 -20.47
CA SER A 135 23.37 -14.73 -21.56
C SER A 135 21.93 -14.42 -22.00
N ARG A 136 21.73 -14.22 -23.30
CA ARG A 136 20.41 -14.03 -23.92
C ARG A 136 19.65 -15.33 -24.15
N SER A 137 20.23 -16.48 -23.82
CA SER A 137 19.50 -17.75 -23.94
C SER A 137 18.31 -17.73 -22.98
N ASN A 138 17.14 -18.03 -23.54
CA ASN A 138 15.90 -18.22 -22.79
C ASN A 138 15.85 -19.59 -22.10
N ASP A 139 16.86 -20.44 -22.35
CA ASP A 139 16.96 -21.73 -21.70
C ASP A 139 17.24 -21.56 -20.20
N MET A 140 16.57 -22.40 -19.42
CA MET A 140 16.78 -22.46 -17.98
C MET A 140 18.23 -22.91 -17.71
N LEU A 141 19.00 -22.06 -17.03
CA LEU A 141 20.40 -22.33 -16.72
C LEU A 141 20.54 -23.53 -15.81
N GLN A 142 21.54 -24.38 -16.08
CA GLN A 142 21.95 -25.41 -15.13
C GLN A 142 22.87 -24.81 -14.08
N GLY A 143 22.85 -25.35 -12.87
CA GLY A 143 23.75 -24.94 -11.80
C GLY A 143 25.22 -24.99 -12.21
N ALA A 144 25.59 -26.03 -12.97
CA ALA A 144 26.94 -26.22 -13.50
C ALA A 144 27.37 -25.11 -14.49
N ASP A 145 26.43 -24.45 -15.16
CA ASP A 145 26.74 -23.34 -16.09
C ASP A 145 27.13 -22.06 -15.32
N ILE A 146 26.61 -21.92 -14.10
CA ILE A 146 26.78 -20.75 -13.22
C ILE A 146 28.00 -20.96 -12.30
N PHE A 147 28.02 -22.05 -11.54
CA PHE A 147 29.05 -22.35 -10.54
C PHE A 147 30.06 -23.35 -11.12
N ARG A 148 30.85 -22.89 -12.09
CA ARG A 148 31.87 -23.71 -12.74
C ARG A 148 32.99 -24.03 -11.73
N GLN A 149 33.48 -25.27 -11.75
CA GLN A 149 34.58 -25.78 -10.91
C GLN A 149 34.23 -26.05 -9.44
N GLU A 150 32.99 -25.78 -9.02
CA GLU A 150 32.52 -26.01 -7.65
C GLU A 150 31.37 -27.01 -7.62
N ASN A 151 31.02 -27.51 -6.43
CA ASN A 151 29.81 -28.28 -6.25
C ASN A 151 28.58 -27.36 -6.42
N SER A 152 28.10 -27.26 -7.67
CA SER A 152 27.03 -26.35 -8.06
C SER A 152 25.75 -26.48 -7.23
N ASP A 153 25.37 -27.70 -6.83
CA ASP A 153 24.19 -27.92 -5.99
C ASP A 153 24.39 -27.36 -4.57
N ALA A 154 25.61 -27.47 -4.02
CA ALA A 154 25.94 -26.87 -2.72
C ALA A 154 25.88 -25.34 -2.78
N LYS A 155 26.41 -24.73 -3.84
CA LYS A 155 26.33 -23.27 -4.05
C LYS A 155 24.92 -22.76 -4.28
N ILE A 156 24.07 -23.51 -5.00
CA ILE A 156 22.66 -23.17 -5.13
C ILE A 156 21.96 -23.20 -3.76
N LYS A 157 22.27 -24.19 -2.92
CA LYS A 157 21.73 -24.28 -1.56
C LYS A 157 22.18 -23.11 -0.68
N GLU A 158 23.45 -22.73 -0.77
CA GLU A 158 24.02 -21.57 -0.08
C GLU A 158 23.34 -20.26 -0.50
N ALA A 159 23.20 -20.01 -1.81
CA ALA A 159 22.49 -18.84 -2.33
C ALA A 159 21.03 -18.81 -1.89
N LYS A 160 20.34 -19.95 -1.89
CA LYS A 160 18.97 -20.04 -1.38
C LYS A 160 18.88 -19.75 0.12
N ALA A 161 19.84 -20.24 0.90
CA ALA A 161 19.91 -19.97 2.33
C ALA A 161 20.14 -18.48 2.61
N TRP A 162 21.05 -17.84 1.86
CA TRP A 162 21.30 -16.40 1.94
C TRP A 162 20.05 -15.57 1.61
N LEU A 163 19.31 -15.94 0.56
CA LEU A 163 18.04 -15.28 0.22
C LEU A 163 17.01 -15.41 1.36
N THR A 164 16.98 -16.57 2.02
CA THR A 164 16.11 -16.81 3.18
C THR A 164 16.53 -15.96 4.37
N GLU A 165 17.83 -15.86 4.65
CA GLU A 165 18.39 -15.01 5.72
C GLU A 165 18.05 -13.52 5.51
N ARG A 166 18.05 -13.06 4.25
CA ARG A 166 17.64 -11.69 3.89
C ARG A 166 16.12 -11.48 3.82
N GLY A 167 15.31 -12.49 4.16
CA GLY A 167 13.85 -12.41 4.20
C GLY A 167 13.19 -12.30 2.83
N VAL A 168 13.90 -12.63 1.74
CA VAL A 168 13.35 -12.57 0.37
C VAL A 168 12.10 -13.45 0.20
N PRO A 169 12.01 -14.66 0.79
CA PRO A 169 10.80 -15.47 0.72
C PRO A 169 9.56 -14.84 1.39
N ASP A 170 9.76 -13.94 2.35
CA ASP A 170 8.69 -13.30 3.12
C ASP A 170 8.13 -12.04 2.42
N PHE A 171 8.72 -11.66 1.28
CA PHE A 171 8.23 -10.54 0.48
C PHE A 171 6.86 -10.86 -0.11
N GLU A 172 5.86 -10.06 0.26
CA GLU A 172 4.49 -10.19 -0.23
C GLU A 172 4.31 -9.42 -1.56
N PRO A 173 4.08 -10.12 -2.70
CA PRO A 173 3.79 -9.45 -3.96
C PRO A 173 2.33 -8.97 -3.96
N VAL A 174 2.13 -7.69 -4.30
CA VAL A 174 0.82 -7.05 -4.41
C VAL A 174 0.56 -6.56 -5.83
N SER A 175 -0.70 -6.29 -6.17
CA SER A 175 -1.06 -5.69 -7.46
C SER A 175 -0.32 -4.37 -7.69
N LEU A 176 -0.03 -4.04 -8.95
CA LEU A 176 0.55 -2.73 -9.30
C LEU A 176 -0.29 -1.55 -8.79
N ALA A 177 -1.62 -1.71 -8.77
CA ALA A 177 -2.57 -0.70 -8.28
C ALA A 177 -2.56 -0.58 -6.75
N THR A 178 -2.12 -1.61 -6.03
CA THR A 178 -2.08 -1.61 -4.57
C THR A 178 -1.08 -0.58 -4.07
N ASN A 179 -1.50 0.28 -3.14
CA ASN A 179 -0.64 1.25 -2.48
C ASN A 179 -0.97 1.27 -0.99
N ARG A 180 0.03 1.21 -0.12
CA ARG A 180 -0.16 1.13 1.34
C ARG A 180 0.88 1.98 2.05
N LEU A 181 0.52 2.54 3.19
CA LEU A 181 1.44 3.22 4.07
C LEU A 181 2.28 2.20 4.85
N ASN A 182 3.52 2.57 5.14
CA ASN A 182 4.39 1.76 5.98
C ASN A 182 3.94 1.83 7.45
N LYS A 183 4.38 0.85 8.25
CA LYS A 183 4.05 0.74 9.67
C LYS A 183 4.34 2.01 10.46
N GLY A 184 5.50 2.64 10.24
CA GLY A 184 5.85 3.88 10.96
C GLY A 184 4.87 5.03 10.70
N THR A 185 4.40 5.18 9.45
CA THR A 185 3.42 6.22 9.10
C THR A 185 2.04 5.87 9.66
N VAL A 186 1.64 4.59 9.66
CA VAL A 186 0.37 4.14 10.25
C VAL A 186 0.35 4.43 11.76
N MET A 187 1.40 4.07 12.48
CA MET A 187 1.55 4.40 13.90
C MET A 187 1.51 5.91 14.18
N GLU A 188 2.08 6.74 13.30
CA GLU A 188 2.00 8.20 13.43
C GLU A 188 0.56 8.71 13.24
N ILE A 189 -0.17 8.15 12.27
CA ILE A 189 -1.60 8.44 12.06
C ILE A 189 -2.42 8.07 13.30
N GLU A 190 -2.20 6.88 13.87
CA GLU A 190 -2.86 6.44 15.11
C GLU A 190 -2.56 7.42 16.26
N ARG A 191 -1.29 7.79 16.47
CA ARG A 191 -0.90 8.75 17.50
C ARG A 191 -1.58 10.11 17.32
N VAL A 192 -1.72 10.58 16.08
CA VAL A 192 -2.44 11.83 15.78
C VAL A 192 -3.93 11.66 16.07
N SER A 193 -4.52 10.53 15.69
CA SER A 193 -5.92 10.21 15.99
C SER A 193 -6.19 10.24 17.49
N ASP A 194 -5.37 9.54 18.29
CA ASP A 194 -5.50 9.48 19.75
C ASP A 194 -5.39 10.86 20.40
N LEU A 195 -4.41 11.67 19.96
CA LEU A 195 -4.24 13.03 20.45
C LEU A 195 -5.48 13.88 20.15
N LEU A 196 -6.01 13.81 18.93
CA LEU A 196 -7.20 14.56 18.54
C LEU A 196 -8.43 14.10 19.35
N ASN A 197 -8.61 12.79 19.50
CA ASN A 197 -9.72 12.23 20.25
C ASN A 197 -9.66 12.57 21.74
N SER A 198 -8.48 12.66 22.35
CA SER A 198 -8.34 13.11 23.75
C SER A 198 -8.83 14.54 24.00
N THR A 199 -8.87 15.38 22.95
CA THR A 199 -9.37 16.76 23.03
C THR A 199 -10.85 16.88 22.69
N LYS A 200 -11.46 15.83 22.12
CA LYS A 200 -12.87 15.81 21.74
C LYS A 200 -13.74 15.50 22.95
N SER A 201 -14.78 16.31 23.13
CA SER A 201 -15.82 16.06 24.12
C SER A 201 -17.18 16.54 23.61
N ALA A 202 -18.26 16.01 24.18
CA ALA A 202 -19.62 16.41 23.81
C ALA A 202 -19.85 17.94 23.91
N ALA A 203 -19.14 18.63 24.80
CA ALA A 203 -19.22 20.09 24.98
C ALA A 203 -18.65 20.90 23.79
N THR A 204 -17.74 20.29 23.02
CA THR A 204 -17.11 20.92 21.85
C THR A 204 -17.92 20.75 20.56
N ILE A 205 -18.93 19.88 20.57
CA ILE A 205 -19.82 19.67 19.42
C ILE A 205 -20.65 20.94 19.19
N ARG A 206 -20.71 21.38 17.94
CA ARG A 206 -21.61 22.46 17.51
C ARG A 206 -22.74 21.86 16.67
N LYS A 207 -23.92 22.43 16.86
CA LYS A 207 -25.12 22.09 16.11
C LYS A 207 -25.50 23.25 15.20
N ALA A 208 -25.84 22.94 13.96
CA ALA A 208 -26.36 23.92 13.01
C ALA A 208 -27.64 23.39 12.38
N VAL A 209 -28.67 24.21 12.32
CA VAL A 209 -29.90 23.91 11.58
C VAL A 209 -29.73 24.45 10.17
N VAL A 210 -29.91 23.60 9.17
CA VAL A 210 -29.86 23.97 7.76
C VAL A 210 -31.19 23.61 7.12
N GLN A 211 -31.86 24.60 6.57
CA GLN A 211 -33.18 24.47 5.96
C GLN A 211 -33.10 24.51 4.43
N GLY A 212 -34.13 24.01 3.76
CA GLY A 212 -34.25 24.09 2.30
C GLY A 212 -33.28 23.18 1.54
N ILE A 213 -32.72 22.14 2.18
CA ILE A 213 -31.79 21.23 1.52
C ILE A 213 -32.54 20.37 0.50
N PRO A 214 -32.15 20.35 -0.79
CA PRO A 214 -32.73 19.43 -1.75
C PRO A 214 -32.52 17.98 -1.33
N ARG A 215 -33.55 17.13 -1.44
CA ARG A 215 -33.48 15.71 -1.01
C ARG A 215 -32.27 14.96 -1.59
N GLN A 216 -31.89 15.27 -2.83
CA GLN A 216 -30.75 14.67 -3.53
C GLN A 216 -29.37 15.01 -2.93
N ALA A 217 -29.26 16.10 -2.18
CA ALA A 217 -28.04 16.55 -1.51
C ALA A 217 -27.77 15.83 -0.16
N VAL A 218 -28.72 15.02 0.30
CA VAL A 218 -28.58 14.15 1.46
C VAL A 218 -28.40 12.71 0.99
N LEU A 219 -27.55 11.96 1.69
CA LEU A 219 -27.38 10.52 1.49
C LEU A 219 -28.09 9.80 2.64
N LYS A 220 -29.09 8.98 2.31
CA LYS A 220 -29.65 8.02 3.27
C LYS A 220 -28.69 6.83 3.37
N PRO A 221 -28.34 6.34 4.58
CA PRO A 221 -27.40 5.21 4.76
C PRO A 221 -27.71 3.98 3.89
N ALA A 222 -28.98 3.55 3.88
CA ALA A 222 -29.47 2.45 3.04
C ALA A 222 -29.24 2.65 1.53
N HIS A 223 -28.95 3.88 1.08
CA HIS A 223 -28.74 4.22 -0.32
C HIS A 223 -27.26 4.23 -0.74
N ALA A 224 -26.33 4.03 0.22
CA ALA A 224 -24.90 4.11 -0.03
C ALA A 224 -24.42 3.12 -1.11
N VAL A 225 -24.94 1.88 -1.11
CA VAL A 225 -24.51 0.79 -2.00
C VAL A 225 -24.62 1.15 -3.49
N TYR A 226 -25.60 1.97 -3.87
CA TYR A 226 -25.83 2.35 -5.26
C TYR A 226 -25.44 3.79 -5.60
N ARG A 227 -25.33 4.68 -4.60
CA ARG A 227 -24.91 6.08 -4.84
C ARG A 227 -23.40 6.28 -4.82
N LEU A 228 -22.62 5.33 -4.29
CA LEU A 228 -21.19 5.51 -4.00
C LEU A 228 -20.24 4.58 -4.76
N GLN A 229 -20.71 3.88 -5.80
CA GLN A 229 -19.96 2.81 -6.50
C GLN A 229 -18.70 3.27 -7.24
N ASN A 230 -18.58 4.57 -7.55
CA ASN A 230 -17.51 5.10 -8.41
C ASN A 230 -16.64 6.15 -7.70
N GLN A 231 -16.44 5.99 -6.40
CA GLN A 231 -15.52 6.85 -5.66
C GLN A 231 -14.07 6.38 -5.84
N THR A 232 -13.17 7.36 -5.93
CA THR A 232 -11.73 7.11 -5.92
C THR A 232 -11.19 7.46 -4.54
N PHE A 233 -10.20 6.70 -4.11
CA PHE A 233 -9.54 6.89 -2.81
C PHE A 233 -8.04 6.96 -3.01
N ALA A 234 -7.41 7.84 -2.26
CA ALA A 234 -5.97 7.98 -2.14
C ALA A 234 -5.52 7.76 -0.70
N LEU A 235 -4.23 7.45 -0.52
CA LEU A 235 -3.65 7.36 0.80
C LEU A 235 -3.72 8.69 1.52
N GLY A 236 -4.17 8.67 2.77
CA GLY A 236 -4.39 9.84 3.60
C GLY A 236 -5.75 10.50 3.45
N ASP A 237 -6.60 10.01 2.55
CA ASP A 237 -7.96 10.52 2.45
C ASP A 237 -8.72 10.29 3.76
N ARG A 238 -9.46 11.32 4.16
CA ARG A 238 -10.36 11.24 5.30
C ARG A 238 -11.70 10.66 4.87
N VAL A 239 -12.10 9.57 5.50
CA VAL A 239 -13.34 8.85 5.17
C VAL A 239 -14.27 8.76 6.37
N THR A 240 -15.55 8.50 6.09
CA THR A 240 -16.58 8.24 7.11
C THR A 240 -17.40 7.02 6.72
N MET A 241 -17.76 6.20 7.69
CA MET A 241 -18.70 5.09 7.48
C MET A 241 -20.10 5.65 7.27
N VAL A 242 -20.74 5.27 6.17
CA VAL A 242 -22.08 5.77 5.79
C VAL A 242 -23.14 4.68 5.76
N GLN A 243 -22.74 3.41 5.81
CA GLN A 243 -23.67 2.30 5.94
C GLN A 243 -24.05 2.13 7.40
N ASP A 244 -25.33 1.89 7.65
CA ASP A 244 -25.91 1.61 8.96
C ASP A 244 -25.93 0.11 9.29
N SER A 245 -25.35 -0.71 8.43
CA SER A 245 -25.15 -2.14 8.59
C SER A 245 -23.68 -2.52 8.49
N GLY A 246 -23.34 -3.67 9.06
CA GLY A 246 -21.97 -4.18 9.08
C GLY A 246 -21.25 -3.93 10.41
N SER A 247 -19.93 -3.98 10.32
CA SER A 247 -19.03 -4.12 11.47
C SER A 247 -18.51 -2.80 12.03
N VAL A 248 -18.43 -1.77 11.19
CA VAL A 248 -17.93 -0.44 11.56
C VAL A 248 -19.12 0.45 11.97
N PRO A 249 -19.04 1.17 13.10
CA PRO A 249 -20.12 2.05 13.51
C PRO A 249 -20.46 3.13 12.46
N LEU A 250 -21.75 3.40 12.28
CA LEU A 250 -22.22 4.48 11.41
C LEU A 250 -21.59 5.82 11.84
N CYS A 251 -21.16 6.61 10.87
CA CYS A 251 -20.48 7.90 11.06
C CYS A 251 -19.12 7.83 11.77
N ALA A 252 -18.57 6.63 12.03
CA ALA A 252 -17.17 6.51 12.40
C ALA A 252 -16.31 7.13 11.30
N LYS A 253 -15.28 7.88 11.69
CA LYS A 253 -14.33 8.49 10.76
C LYS A 253 -13.00 7.76 10.82
N GLY A 254 -12.26 7.80 9.72
CA GLY A 254 -10.98 7.13 9.59
C GLY A 254 -10.11 7.72 8.49
N VAL A 255 -8.89 7.23 8.39
CA VAL A 255 -7.90 7.62 7.37
C VAL A 255 -7.58 6.42 6.50
N VAL A 256 -7.60 6.60 5.18
CA VAL A 256 -7.22 5.56 4.23
C VAL A 256 -5.70 5.34 4.32
N ILE A 257 -5.29 4.14 4.71
CA ILE A 257 -3.88 3.74 4.82
C ILE A 257 -3.48 2.71 3.76
N GLY A 258 -4.45 2.14 3.06
CA GLY A 258 -4.23 1.20 1.97
C GLY A 258 -5.31 1.34 0.90
N VAL A 259 -4.91 1.29 -0.36
CA VAL A 259 -5.80 1.19 -1.51
C VAL A 259 -5.41 -0.08 -2.23
N ASN A 260 -6.35 -1.01 -2.35
CA ASN A 260 -6.19 -2.32 -2.98
C ASN A 260 -7.13 -2.42 -4.19
N ASP A 261 -7.08 -3.54 -4.90
CA ASP A 261 -8.01 -3.81 -5.99
C ASP A 261 -9.42 -4.08 -5.44
N GLY A 262 -10.31 -3.09 -5.54
CA GLY A 262 -11.69 -3.17 -5.06
C GLY A 262 -11.91 -3.00 -3.55
N SER A 263 -10.87 -2.71 -2.77
CA SER A 263 -11.00 -2.46 -1.32
C SER A 263 -10.03 -1.39 -0.82
N ILE A 264 -10.32 -0.85 0.36
CA ILE A 264 -9.46 0.11 1.06
C ILE A 264 -9.23 -0.35 2.50
N ASP A 265 -8.03 -0.09 3.01
CA ASP A 265 -7.68 -0.29 4.41
C ASP A 265 -7.79 1.06 5.12
N VAL A 266 -8.51 1.10 6.24
CA VAL A 266 -8.81 2.33 6.98
C VAL A 266 -8.42 2.16 8.44
N VAL A 267 -7.63 3.10 8.96
CA VAL A 267 -7.48 3.28 10.42
C VAL A 267 -8.63 4.13 10.89
N TRP A 268 -9.45 3.57 11.77
CA TRP A 268 -10.61 4.26 12.34
C TRP A 268 -10.20 5.03 13.59
N ASP A 269 -10.82 6.18 13.81
CA ASP A 269 -10.55 7.00 14.99
C ASP A 269 -10.95 6.32 16.29
N VAL A 270 -11.94 5.44 16.22
CA VAL A 270 -12.55 4.79 17.38
C VAL A 270 -12.33 3.29 17.30
N PRO A 271 -11.93 2.63 18.40
CA PRO A 271 -11.90 1.18 18.45
C PRO A 271 -13.32 0.61 18.38
N PHE A 272 -13.46 -0.55 17.76
CA PHE A 272 -14.71 -1.29 17.63
C PHE A 272 -14.44 -2.79 17.64
N ILE A 273 -15.46 -3.58 17.99
CA ILE A 273 -15.34 -5.01 18.33
C ILE A 273 -14.68 -5.85 17.24
N SER A 274 -14.90 -5.51 15.98
CA SER A 274 -14.40 -6.24 14.81
C SER A 274 -13.17 -5.58 14.17
N GLY A 275 -12.57 -4.60 14.85
CA GLY A 275 -11.31 -3.99 14.42
C GLY A 275 -10.15 -4.98 14.50
N MET A 276 -9.15 -4.79 13.65
CA MET A 276 -7.92 -5.59 13.62
C MET A 276 -6.70 -4.67 13.52
N THR A 277 -5.53 -5.16 13.93
CA THR A 277 -4.25 -4.42 13.87
C THR A 277 -3.59 -4.44 12.48
N LEU A 278 -4.29 -4.93 11.45
CA LEU A 278 -3.80 -5.03 10.07
C LEU A 278 -2.39 -5.66 9.92
N GLY A 279 -2.10 -6.63 10.81
CA GLY A 279 -0.81 -7.31 10.90
C GLY A 279 0.21 -6.56 11.76
N ASP A 280 -0.22 -6.07 12.94
CA ASP A 280 0.56 -5.24 13.86
C ASP A 280 1.17 -3.99 13.21
N ARG A 281 0.40 -3.36 12.31
CA ARG A 281 0.78 -2.13 11.62
C ARG A 281 0.16 -0.91 12.26
#